data_AF-A0A415LRH0-F1
#
_entry.id   AF-A0A415LRH0-F1
#
_cell.length_a   1.000
_cell.length_b   1.000
_cell.length_c   1.000
_cell.angle_alpha   90.00
_cell.angle_beta   90.00
_cell.angle_gamma   90.00
#
_symmetry.space_group_name_H-M   'P 1'
#
loop_
_entity.id
_entity.type
_entity.pdbx_description
1 polymer ?
#
loop_
_entity_poly.entity_id
_entity_poly.type
_entity_poly.pdbx_seq_one_letter_code
_entity_poly.pdbx_strand_id
1 'polypeptide(L)' 'KSYLYKLTSGNLIPHYKPQGKMLYFEKAELEAWLRQNPVKTQAQIEQEAQKYILNRPLKI' A
#
# COMPACT_ATOMS: atom_id res chain seq x y z
N LYS A 1 1.99 21.86 1.85
CA LYS A 1 2.91 20.94 1.15
C LYS A 1 2.11 19.79 0.54
N SER A 2 2.30 19.47 -0.74
CA SER A 2 1.60 18.40 -1.45
C SER A 2 1.93 17.02 -0.91
N TYR A 3 1.02 16.06 -1.05
CA TYR A 3 1.22 14.68 -0.59
C TYR A 3 2.39 14.00 -1.31
N LEU A 4 2.51 14.21 -2.63
CA LEU A 4 3.62 13.70 -3.43
C LEU A 4 4.98 14.15 -2.89
N TYR A 5 5.11 15.42 -2.49
CA TYR A 5 6.35 15.92 -1.89
C TYR A 5 6.71 15.13 -0.61
N LYS A 6 5.73 14.88 0.28
CA LYS A 6 5.97 14.12 1.52
C LYS A 6 6.49 12.72 1.20
N LEU A 7 5.89 12.06 0.20
CA LEU A 7 6.29 10.73 -0.22
C LEU A 7 7.70 10.71 -0.81
N THR A 8 8.03 11.65 -1.70
CA THR A 8 9.35 11.70 -2.34
C THR A 8 10.44 12.11 -1.36
N SER A 9 10.18 13.08 -0.47
CA SER A 9 11.18 13.51 0.52
C SER A 9 11.43 12.47 1.61
N GLY A 10 10.45 11.61 1.87
CA GLY A 10 10.54 10.52 2.86
C GLY A 10 10.96 9.18 2.28
N ASN A 11 11.32 9.11 0.99
CA ASN A 11 11.63 7.84 0.28
C ASN A 11 10.50 6.79 0.38
N LEU A 12 9.24 7.25 0.44
CA LEU A 12 8.06 6.39 0.61
C LEU A 12 7.42 5.98 -0.73
N ILE A 13 7.75 6.68 -1.82
CA ILE A 13 7.32 6.37 -3.18
C ILE A 13 8.56 6.02 -4.02
N PRO A 14 8.51 4.99 -4.87
CA PRO A 14 9.62 4.66 -5.75
C PRO A 14 9.87 5.79 -6.74
N HIS A 15 11.12 6.26 -6.81
CA HIS A 15 11.53 7.34 -7.68
C HIS A 15 13.04 7.33 -7.89
N TYR A 16 13.50 7.94 -8.98
CA TYR A 16 14.91 8.11 -9.30
C TYR A 16 15.28 9.59 -9.31
N LYS A 17 16.53 9.89 -8.90
CA LYS A 17 17.02 11.27 -8.80
C LYS A 17 18.52 11.39 -9.17
N PRO A 18 18.93 10.98 -10.39
CA PRO A 18 20.34 10.84 -10.75
C PRO A 18 21.16 12.14 -10.64
N GLN A 19 20.53 13.30 -10.85
CA GLN A 19 21.19 14.62 -10.82
C GLN A 19 20.63 15.55 -9.72
N GLY A 20 19.86 15.03 -8.77
CA GLY A 20 19.42 15.81 -7.61
C GLY A 20 18.39 16.94 -7.87
N LYS A 21 18.10 17.31 -9.13
CA LYS A 21 17.13 18.37 -9.49
C LYS A 21 15.75 17.85 -9.89
N MET A 22 15.73 16.77 -10.68
CA MET A 22 14.49 16.18 -11.22
C MET A 22 14.25 14.80 -10.62
N LEU A 23 12.97 14.48 -10.42
CA LEU A 23 12.50 13.14 -10.03
C LEU A 23 11.95 12.44 -11.28
N TYR A 24 12.30 11.16 -11.41
CA TYR A 24 11.81 10.29 -12.46
C TYR A 24 11.09 9.11 -11.83
N PHE A 25 10.06 8.61 -12.51
CA PHE A 25 9.26 7.48 -12.06
C PHE A 25 9.26 6.43 -13.16
N GLU A 26 9.58 5.19 -12.81
CA GLU A 26 9.30 4.08 -13.71
C GLU A 26 7.81 3.72 -13.59
N LYS A 27 7.13 3.61 -14.73
CA LYS A 27 5.69 3.34 -14.76
C LYS A 27 5.32 2.04 -14.06
N ALA A 28 6.04 0.95 -14.34
CA ALA A 28 5.73 -0.37 -13.79
C ALA A 28 5.89 -0.41 -12.26
N GLU A 29 7.00 0.15 -11.75
CA GLU A 29 7.27 0.23 -10.32
C GLU A 29 6.24 1.11 -9.59
N LEU A 30 5.88 2.25 -10.19
CA LEU A 30 4.86 3.13 -9.65
C LEU A 30 3.48 2.46 -9.61
N GLU A 31 3.08 1.78 -10.69
CA GLU A 31 1.81 1.04 -10.74
C GLU A 31 1.77 -0.09 -9.71
N ALA A 32 2.88 -0.81 -9.52
CA ALA A 32 2.99 -1.84 -8.49
C ALA A 32 2.84 -1.22 -7.08
N TRP A 33 3.53 -0.10 -6.82
CA TRP A 33 3.43 0.62 -5.55
C TRP A 33 2.00 1.09 -5.24
N LEU A 34 1.29 1.63 -6.24
CA LEU A 34 -0.11 2.05 -6.09
C LEU A 34 -1.05 0.88 -5.71
N ARG A 35 -0.69 -0.35 -6.06
CA ARG A 35 -1.49 -1.56 -5.79
C ARG A 35 -1.12 -2.27 -4.47
N GLN A 36 -0.11 -1.81 -3.73
CA GLN A 36 0.41 -2.53 -2.55
C GLN A 36 -0.56 -2.62 -1.37
N ASN A 37 -1.42 -1.62 -1.17
CA ASN A 37 -2.33 -1.57 -0.03
C ASN A 37 -3.79 -1.61 -0.49
N PRO A 38 -4.28 -2.78 -0.95
CA PRO A 38 -5.69 -2.91 -1.30
C PRO A 38 -6.54 -2.71 -0.04
N VAL A 39 -7.52 -1.83 -0.13
CA VAL A 39 -8.54 -1.66 0.92
C VAL A 39 -9.56 -2.77 0.75
N LYS A 40 -9.63 -3.69 1.72
CA LYS A 40 -10.63 -4.76 1.73
C LYS A 40 -12.02 -4.16 1.81
N THR A 41 -12.97 -4.76 1.09
CA THR A 41 -14.38 -4.38 1.21
C THR A 41 -14.95 -4.90 2.53
N GLN A 42 -16.05 -4.30 2.99
CA GLN A 42 -16.75 -4.74 4.19
C GLN A 42 -17.11 -6.23 4.14
N ALA A 43 -17.61 -6.71 2.99
CA ALA A 43 -17.91 -8.13 2.77
C ALA A 43 -16.68 -9.04 2.88
N GLN A 44 -15.52 -8.61 2.37
CA GLN A 44 -14.27 -9.38 2.49
C GLN A 44 -13.81 -9.45 3.96
N ILE A 45 -13.94 -8.35 4.70
CA ILE A 45 -13.61 -8.29 6.13
C ILE A 45 -14.53 -9.23 6.92
N GLU A 46 -15.84 -9.21 6.66
CA GLU A 46 -16.82 -10.09 7.31
C GLU A 46 -16.55 -11.56 7.02
N GLN A 47 -16.28 -11.91 5.76
CA GLN A 47 -15.95 -13.27 5.37
C GLN A 47 -14.67 -13.78 6.05
N GLU A 48 -13.67 -12.92 6.19
CA GLU A 48 -12.41 -13.25 6.88
C GLU A 48 -12.63 -13.41 8.39
N ALA A 49 -13.46 -12.57 9.00
CA ALA A 49 -13.85 -12.69 10.41
C ALA A 49 -14.62 -13.99 10.67
N GLN A 50 -15.58 -14.35 9.81
CA GLN A 50 -16.31 -15.62 9.87
C GLN A 50 -15.35 -16.82 9.75
N LYS A 51 -14.43 -16.77 8.78
CA LYS A 51 -13.40 -17.80 8.59
C LYS A 51 -12.50 -17.93 9.81
N TYR A 52 -12.14 -16.82 10.45
CA TYR A 52 -11.30 -16.83 11.65
C TYR A 52 -12.00 -17.51 12.83
N ILE A 53 -13.27 -17.18 13.08
CA ILE A 53 -14.08 -17.79 14.15
C ILE A 53 -14.23 -19.30 13.93
N LEU A 54 -14.49 -19.73 12.69
CA LEU A 54 -14.67 -21.15 12.37
C LEU A 54 -13.39 -21.97 12.59
N ASN A 55 -12.22 -21.39 12.28
CA ASN A 55 -10.94 -22.11 12.36
C ASN A 55 -10.29 -22.06 13.75
N ARG A 56 -10.75 -21.18 14.65
CA ARG A 56 -10.20 -21.06 15.99
C ARG A 56 -11.36 -21.00 16.98
N PRO A 57 -11.88 -22.15 17.45
CA PRO A 57 -12.90 -22.14 18.48
C PRO A 57 -12.37 -21.35 19.66
N LEU A 58 -13.10 -20.29 20.03
CA LEU A 58 -12.79 -19.50 21.21
C LEU A 58 -12.67 -20.48 22.37
N LYS A 59 -11.46 -20.59 22.95
CA LYS A 59 -11.28 -21.33 24.19
C LYS A 59 -12.08 -20.57 25.23
N ILE A 60 -13.27 -21.09 25.54
CA ILE A 60 -14.11 -20.67 26.65
C ILE A 60 -13.39 -21.01 27.95
#